data_AF-A0A2A6D4V5-F1
#
_entry.id   AF-A0A2A6D4V5-F1
#
_cell.length_a   1.000
_cell.length_b   1.000
_cell.length_c   1.000
_cell.angle_alpha   90.00
_cell.angle_beta   90.00
_cell.angle_gamma   90.00
#
_symmetry.space_group_name_H-M   'P 1'
#
loop_
_entity.id
_entity.type
_entity.pdbx_description
1 polymer ?
#
loop_
_entity_poly.entity_id
_entity_poly.type
_entity_poly.pdbx_seq_one_letter_code
_entity_poly.pdbx_strand_id
1 'polypeptide(L)'
;MKIFKSIIILLILFSPLTALSAGGGLSLSQTRIIFPSNRESVSISVINSDVEDVWLLRGWVNEFESEKKTDNFIITPPLYRLDPDSKIQLRINAIDKSKLSEDIESIFYINVLAIPPEADVEKKGDDNASISFAINNRIKLFYRPESISDKRKVMDSYGKITAEQKGNKVILKNPTPYYITLEKTKVNGINIQGKSQDYMLAPYGTLSVPYSGNAKYVDYQVINDFGGKSENFHLKI
;
A
#
# COMPACT_ATOMS: atom_id res chain seq x y z
N MET A 1 16.45 -4.92 -61.48
CA MET A 1 16.81 -5.81 -60.33
C MET A 1 17.69 -5.16 -59.27
N LYS A 2 18.47 -4.10 -59.55
CA LYS A 2 19.28 -3.37 -58.53
C LYS A 2 18.45 -2.43 -57.64
N ILE A 3 17.40 -1.82 -58.19
CA ILE A 3 16.54 -0.86 -57.47
C ILE A 3 15.68 -1.55 -56.39
N PHE A 4 15.20 -2.77 -56.66
CA PHE A 4 14.46 -3.59 -55.68
C PHE A 4 15.33 -4.05 -54.50
N LYS A 5 16.64 -4.28 -54.71
CA LYS A 5 17.59 -4.58 -53.62
C LYS A 5 17.86 -3.36 -52.73
N SER A 6 17.91 -2.15 -53.31
CA SER A 6 18.08 -0.91 -52.53
C SER A 6 16.86 -0.54 -51.67
N ILE A 7 15.64 -0.86 -52.12
CA ILE A 7 14.42 -0.60 -51.33
C ILE A 7 14.29 -1.56 -50.13
N ILE A 8 14.72 -2.82 -50.27
CA ILE A 8 14.75 -3.78 -49.16
C ILE A 8 15.80 -3.42 -48.10
N ILE A 9 16.95 -2.86 -48.51
CA ILE A 9 17.98 -2.40 -47.56
C ILE A 9 17.51 -1.14 -46.81
N LEU A 10 16.75 -0.26 -47.46
CA LEU A 10 16.24 0.96 -46.81
C LEU A 10 15.10 0.68 -45.82
N LEU A 11 14.31 -0.38 -46.03
CA LEU A 11 13.25 -0.77 -45.08
C LEU A 11 13.76 -1.43 -43.80
N ILE A 12 14.95 -2.04 -43.80
CA ILE A 12 15.56 -2.65 -42.60
C ILE A 12 16.19 -1.57 -41.69
N LEU A 13 16.57 -0.42 -42.26
CA LEU A 13 17.17 0.71 -41.54
C LEU A 13 16.14 1.62 -40.82
N PHE A 14 14.85 1.35 -40.96
CA PHE A 14 13.77 2.15 -40.38
C PHE A 14 12.87 1.34 -39.42
N SER A 15 13.42 0.33 -38.75
CA SER A 15 12.76 -0.21 -37.55
C SER A 15 13.04 0.73 -36.37
N PRO A 16 12.05 1.44 -35.82
CA PRO A 16 12.25 2.21 -34.61
C PRO A 16 12.57 1.21 -33.49
N LEU A 17 13.84 1.19 -33.08
CA LEU A 17 14.27 0.54 -31.85
C LEU A 17 13.63 1.35 -30.71
N THR A 18 12.38 1.02 -30.40
CA THR A 18 11.77 1.50 -29.17
C THR A 18 12.58 0.85 -28.05
N ALA A 19 13.48 1.64 -27.47
CA ALA A 19 14.05 1.28 -26.19
C ALA A 19 12.85 1.17 -25.24
N LEU A 20 12.38 -0.05 -25.00
CA LEU A 20 11.66 -0.33 -23.78
C LEU A 20 12.65 0.01 -22.67
N SER A 21 12.54 1.22 -22.13
CA SER A 21 12.94 1.43 -20.75
C SER A 21 12.04 0.53 -19.93
N ALA A 22 12.47 -0.72 -19.75
CA ALA A 22 11.93 -1.59 -18.73
C ALA A 22 12.41 -0.96 -17.43
N GLY A 23 11.65 0.02 -16.94
CA GLY A 23 11.84 0.57 -15.61
C GLY A 23 11.68 -0.59 -14.63
N GLY A 24 12.81 -1.15 -14.22
CA GLY A 24 12.89 -2.08 -13.13
C GLY A 24 12.57 -1.40 -11.81
N GLY A 25 12.42 -2.18 -10.75
CA GLY A 25 12.23 -1.61 -9.43
C GLY A 25 11.78 -2.61 -8.40
N LEU A 26 11.75 -2.12 -7.16
CA LEU A 26 11.31 -2.90 -6.03
C LEU A 26 9.81 -2.71 -5.78
N SER A 27 9.07 -3.81 -5.72
CA SER A 27 7.64 -3.80 -5.42
C SER A 27 7.25 -4.86 -4.40
N LEU A 28 6.12 -4.64 -3.74
CA LEU A 28 5.45 -5.62 -2.89
C LEU A 28 4.28 -6.24 -3.65
N SER A 29 4.01 -7.52 -3.42
CA SER A 29 2.89 -8.22 -4.07
C SER A 29 1.50 -7.70 -3.67
N GLN A 30 1.42 -6.95 -2.57
CA GLN A 30 0.16 -6.46 -1.98
C GLN A 30 0.36 -5.07 -1.39
N THR A 31 -0.69 -4.25 -1.39
CA THR A 31 -0.69 -2.88 -0.84
C THR A 31 -1.17 -2.80 0.61
N ARG A 32 -1.70 -3.91 1.14
CA ARG A 32 -2.09 -4.11 2.54
C ARG A 32 -2.13 -5.60 2.85
N ILE A 33 -2.07 -5.96 4.13
CA ILE A 33 -2.14 -7.35 4.59
C ILE A 33 -3.22 -7.49 5.65
N ILE A 34 -4.06 -8.53 5.52
CA ILE A 34 -4.95 -8.98 6.59
C ILE A 34 -4.27 -10.16 7.29
N PHE A 35 -4.10 -10.07 8.60
CA PHE A 35 -3.59 -11.12 9.48
C PHE A 35 -4.75 -11.68 10.30
N PRO A 36 -5.27 -12.87 9.96
CA PRO A 36 -6.33 -13.51 10.76
C PRO A 36 -5.77 -14.00 12.10
N SER A 37 -6.51 -13.76 13.19
CA SER A 37 -6.11 -14.14 14.56
C SER A 37 -5.85 -15.65 14.75
N ASN A 38 -6.53 -16.50 13.98
CA ASN A 38 -6.38 -17.96 13.99
C ASN A 38 -5.16 -18.46 13.20
N ARG A 39 -4.33 -17.56 12.66
CA ARG A 39 -3.07 -17.89 11.99
C ARG A 39 -1.88 -17.53 12.87
N GLU A 40 -0.81 -18.29 12.68
CA GLU A 40 0.50 -17.99 13.27
C GLU A 40 1.37 -17.13 12.35
N SER A 41 1.10 -17.17 11.04
CA SER A 41 1.83 -16.36 10.08
C SER A 41 1.05 -16.09 8.81
N VAL A 42 1.39 -14.98 8.15
CA VAL A 42 1.01 -14.64 6.77
C VAL A 42 2.26 -14.26 5.99
N SER A 43 2.16 -14.16 4.66
CA SER A 43 3.31 -13.89 3.81
C SER A 43 3.07 -12.74 2.84
N ILE A 44 4.15 -12.06 2.50
CA ILE A 44 4.21 -11.04 1.45
C ILE A 44 5.44 -11.27 0.58
N SER A 45 5.30 -11.10 -0.74
CA SER A 45 6.43 -11.20 -1.65
C SER A 45 7.01 -9.83 -1.94
N VAL A 46 8.34 -9.75 -1.93
CA VAL A 46 9.12 -8.61 -2.43
C VAL A 46 9.71 -9.01 -3.77
N ILE A 47 9.51 -8.18 -4.78
CA ILE A 47 9.91 -8.44 -6.16
C ILE A 47 10.89 -7.34 -6.57
N ASN A 48 12.07 -7.75 -7.02
CA ASN A 48 13.01 -6.88 -7.71
C ASN A 48 12.93 -7.19 -9.19
N SER A 49 12.27 -6.32 -9.95
CA SER A 49 12.21 -6.43 -11.41
C SER A 49 13.32 -5.65 -12.11
N ASP A 50 14.27 -5.10 -11.36
CA ASP A 50 15.49 -4.54 -11.93
C ASP A 50 16.44 -5.65 -12.38
N VAL A 51 17.14 -5.42 -13.49
CA VAL A 51 18.03 -6.41 -14.11
C VAL A 51 19.50 -6.23 -13.70
N GLU A 52 19.82 -5.11 -13.05
CA GLU A 52 21.18 -4.77 -12.60
C GLU A 52 21.26 -4.55 -11.08
N ASP A 53 20.26 -3.91 -10.49
CA ASP A 53 20.31 -3.51 -9.09
C ASP A 53 20.11 -4.67 -8.12
N VAL A 54 21.00 -4.75 -7.13
CA VAL A 54 20.88 -5.63 -5.94
C VAL A 54 20.32 -4.80 -4.78
N TRP A 55 19.51 -5.41 -3.92
CA TRP A 55 18.98 -4.72 -2.74
C TRP A 55 19.20 -5.51 -1.46
N LEU A 56 19.61 -4.84 -0.40
CA LEU A 56 19.55 -5.40 0.95
C LEU A 56 18.20 -5.03 1.57
N LEU A 57 17.35 -6.02 1.76
CA LEU A 57 16.02 -5.88 2.36
C LEU A 57 16.10 -5.99 3.87
N ARG A 58 15.43 -5.08 4.58
CA ARG A 58 15.16 -5.17 6.02
C ARG A 58 13.66 -5.05 6.28
N GLY A 59 13.09 -6.04 6.96
CA GLY A 59 11.66 -6.09 7.27
C GLY A 59 11.37 -5.91 8.77
N TRP A 60 10.41 -5.06 9.12
CA TRP A 60 9.87 -4.96 10.49
C TRP A 60 8.43 -4.47 10.52
N VAL A 61 7.78 -4.58 11.69
CA VAL A 61 6.42 -4.07 11.93
C VAL A 61 6.48 -2.97 12.99
N ASN A 62 5.78 -1.87 12.76
CA ASN A 62 5.58 -0.79 13.71
C ASN A 62 4.14 -0.76 14.23
N GLU A 63 3.97 -0.17 15.42
CA GLU A 63 2.67 0.31 15.88
C GLU A 63 2.08 1.32 14.86
N PHE A 64 0.77 1.53 14.87
CA PHE A 64 0.14 2.43 13.89
C PHE A 64 0.27 3.91 14.26
N GLU A 65 0.10 4.24 15.54
CA GLU A 65 0.14 5.62 16.06
C GLU A 65 1.57 6.09 16.39
N SER A 66 2.56 5.20 16.29
CA SER A 66 3.95 5.51 16.61
C SER A 66 4.93 4.80 15.67
N GLU A 67 6.13 5.35 15.50
CA GLU A 67 7.20 4.70 14.73
C GLU A 67 7.91 3.59 15.55
N LYS A 68 7.38 3.23 16.72
CA LYS A 68 7.95 2.20 17.58
C LYS A 68 7.72 0.83 16.96
N LYS A 69 8.75 -0.03 17.01
CA LYS A 69 8.61 -1.43 16.60
C LYS A 69 7.67 -2.15 17.56
N THR A 70 6.71 -2.91 17.03
CA THR A 70 5.81 -3.73 17.85
C THR A 70 6.49 -5.04 18.25
N ASP A 71 6.11 -5.55 19.43
CA ASP A 71 6.49 -6.89 19.91
C ASP A 71 5.47 -7.97 19.49
N ASN A 72 4.34 -7.59 18.88
CA ASN A 72 3.28 -8.52 18.46
C ASN A 72 3.69 -9.34 17.23
N PHE A 73 4.52 -8.79 16.34
CA PHE A 73 4.86 -9.39 15.06
C PHE A 73 6.35 -9.27 14.72
N ILE A 74 6.88 -10.29 14.04
CA ILE A 74 8.23 -10.28 13.46
C ILE A 74 8.19 -10.69 11.99
N ILE A 75 9.07 -10.11 11.17
CA ILE A 75 9.24 -10.49 9.76
C ILE A 75 10.48 -11.38 9.61
N THR A 76 10.34 -12.47 8.86
CA THR A 76 11.39 -13.45 8.60
C THR A 76 11.54 -13.73 7.10
N PRO A 77 12.77 -13.75 6.55
CA PRO A 77 14.01 -13.31 7.21
C PRO A 77 13.98 -11.80 7.52
N PRO A 78 14.59 -11.34 8.63
CA PRO A 78 14.59 -9.92 8.99
C PRO A 78 15.53 -9.08 8.11
N LEU A 79 16.53 -9.73 7.49
CA LEU A 79 17.49 -9.14 6.58
C LEU A 79 17.75 -10.12 5.42
N TYR A 80 17.73 -9.66 4.17
CA TYR A 80 17.92 -10.53 3.00
C TYR A 80 18.52 -9.77 1.82
N ARG A 81 19.51 -10.35 1.13
CA ARG A 81 20.04 -9.81 -0.13
C ARG A 81 19.17 -10.31 -1.28
N LEU A 82 18.48 -9.39 -1.95
CA LEU A 82 17.64 -9.67 -3.11
C LEU A 82 18.42 -9.35 -4.39
N ASP A 83 18.62 -10.36 -5.22
CA ASP A 83 19.32 -10.25 -6.49
C ASP A 83 18.46 -9.57 -7.59
N PRO A 84 19.06 -9.17 -8.72
CA PRO A 84 18.32 -8.70 -9.88
C PRO A 84 17.36 -9.78 -10.41
N ASP A 85 16.26 -9.34 -11.01
CA ASP A 85 15.19 -10.15 -11.59
C ASP A 85 14.77 -11.33 -10.68
N SER A 86 14.61 -11.03 -9.39
CA SER A 86 14.36 -12.05 -8.38
C SER A 86 13.25 -11.63 -7.41
N LYS A 87 12.76 -12.62 -6.66
CA LYS A 87 11.73 -12.41 -5.64
C LYS A 87 12.01 -13.21 -4.40
N ILE A 88 11.62 -12.67 -3.25
CA ILE A 88 11.64 -13.38 -1.97
C ILE A 88 10.28 -13.27 -1.30
N GLN A 89 9.90 -14.32 -0.57
CA GLN A 89 8.73 -14.31 0.28
C GLN A 89 9.14 -14.03 1.73
N LEU A 90 8.67 -12.91 2.27
CA LEU A 90 8.81 -12.58 3.68
C LEU A 90 7.60 -13.12 4.44
N ARG A 91 7.85 -13.72 5.60
CA ARG A 91 6.82 -14.23 6.50
C ARG A 91 6.65 -13.27 7.68
N ILE A 92 5.43 -12.79 7.90
CA ILE A 92 5.04 -12.05 9.11
C ILE A 92 4.51 -13.09 10.10
N ASN A 93 5.21 -13.27 11.22
CA ASN A 93 4.85 -14.22 12.27
C ASN A 93 4.28 -13.46 13.47
N ALA A 94 3.20 -13.98 14.07
CA ALA A 94 2.74 -13.51 15.37
C ALA A 94 3.67 -14.04 16.47
N ILE A 95 4.00 -13.18 17.43
CA ILE A 95 4.82 -13.52 18.61
C ILE A 95 3.99 -13.43 19.88
N ASP A 96 3.27 -12.33 20.05
CA ASP A 96 2.36 -12.13 21.17
C ASP A 96 1.05 -11.53 20.66
N LYS A 97 -0.03 -12.29 20.78
CA LYS A 97 -1.40 -11.87 20.43
C LYS A 97 -2.23 -11.48 21.65
N SER A 98 -1.71 -11.67 22.87
CA SER A 98 -2.47 -11.56 24.13
C SER A 98 -3.01 -10.16 24.42
N LYS A 99 -2.36 -9.13 23.86
CA LYS A 99 -2.75 -7.71 24.01
C LYS A 99 -3.62 -7.19 22.87
N LEU A 100 -3.91 -8.02 21.87
CA LEU A 100 -4.74 -7.63 20.73
C LEU A 100 -6.21 -7.90 21.06
N SER A 101 -7.09 -7.02 20.60
CA SER A 101 -8.53 -7.20 20.78
C SER A 101 -9.02 -8.49 20.08
N GLU A 102 -10.07 -9.08 20.63
CA GLU A 102 -10.75 -10.26 20.09
C GLU A 102 -12.06 -9.92 19.35
N ASP A 103 -12.46 -8.65 19.29
CA ASP A 103 -13.77 -8.20 18.82
C ASP A 103 -13.72 -7.00 17.85
N ILE A 104 -12.57 -6.31 17.74
CA ILE A 104 -12.31 -5.26 16.76
C ILE A 104 -10.98 -5.48 16.05
N GLU A 105 -10.86 -4.94 14.85
CA GLU A 105 -9.57 -4.94 14.16
C GLU A 105 -8.53 -4.10 14.92
N SER A 106 -7.27 -4.55 14.86
CA SER A 106 -6.11 -3.75 15.23
C SER A 106 -5.27 -3.48 13.98
N ILE A 107 -4.55 -2.37 13.94
CA ILE A 107 -3.77 -1.95 12.77
C ILE A 107 -2.31 -1.66 13.14
N PHE A 108 -1.43 -1.97 12.20
CA PHE A 108 0.02 -1.82 12.28
C PHE A 108 0.57 -1.39 10.92
N TYR A 109 1.87 -1.07 10.86
CA TYR A 109 2.58 -0.86 9.61
C TYR A 109 3.67 -1.91 9.39
N ILE A 110 3.65 -2.55 8.23
CA ILE A 110 4.79 -3.31 7.72
C ILE A 110 5.72 -2.33 6.99
N ASN A 111 7.01 -2.42 7.29
CA ASN A 111 8.06 -1.71 6.59
C ASN A 111 8.99 -2.71 5.93
N VAL A 112 9.27 -2.49 4.65
CA VAL A 112 10.29 -3.19 3.87
C VAL A 112 11.23 -2.15 3.30
N LEU A 113 12.35 -1.94 3.99
CA LEU A 113 13.42 -1.06 3.55
C LEU A 113 14.34 -1.81 2.60
N ALA A 114 14.53 -1.28 1.40
CA ALA A 114 15.56 -1.71 0.49
C ALA A 114 16.70 -0.70 0.49
N ILE A 115 17.89 -1.19 0.79
CA ILE A 115 19.12 -0.43 0.87
C ILE A 115 19.93 -0.80 -0.39
N PRO A 116 20.33 0.17 -1.22
CA PRO A 116 21.16 -0.10 -2.39
C PRO A 116 22.58 -0.49 -1.96
N PRO A 117 23.38 -1.12 -2.82
CA PRO A 117 24.81 -1.26 -2.59
C PRO A 117 25.44 0.13 -2.49
N GLU A 118 26.59 0.21 -1.82
CA GLU A 118 27.42 1.41 -1.91
C GLU A 118 27.81 1.65 -3.38
N ALA A 119 27.78 2.90 -3.81
CA ALA A 119 28.20 3.25 -5.15
C ALA A 119 29.69 2.88 -5.33
N ASP A 120 30.02 2.16 -6.41
CA ASP A 120 31.41 1.92 -6.83
C ASP A 120 32.09 3.27 -7.14
N VAL A 121 32.68 3.90 -6.13
CA VAL A 121 33.41 5.17 -6.28
C VAL A 121 34.66 4.99 -7.15
N GLU A 122 35.17 3.75 -7.28
CA GLU A 122 36.40 3.44 -8.02
C GLU A 122 36.25 3.47 -9.56
N LYS A 123 35.03 3.42 -10.11
CA LYS A 123 34.83 3.29 -11.57
C LYS A 123 34.72 4.61 -12.33
N LYS A 124 34.68 5.77 -11.66
CA LYS A 124 34.50 7.06 -12.33
C LYS A 124 35.34 8.14 -11.63
N GLY A 125 36.44 8.53 -12.28
CA GLY A 125 37.52 9.36 -11.75
C GLY A 125 37.14 10.62 -10.96
N ASP A 126 38.09 10.99 -10.10
CA ASP A 126 38.30 12.10 -9.14
C ASP A 126 37.27 13.21 -8.82
N ASP A 127 36.05 13.25 -9.38
CA ASP A 127 35.06 14.32 -9.09
C ASP A 127 33.60 13.85 -9.21
N ASN A 128 33.23 12.72 -8.58
CA ASN A 128 31.84 12.24 -8.62
C ASN A 128 31.23 12.07 -7.23
N ALA A 129 30.39 13.05 -6.84
CA ALA A 129 29.44 12.87 -5.75
C ALA A 129 28.41 11.81 -6.15
N SER A 130 28.36 10.69 -5.42
CA SER A 130 27.32 9.67 -5.60
C SER A 130 26.14 9.94 -4.67
N ILE A 131 24.92 9.80 -5.20
CA ILE A 131 23.68 9.87 -4.41
C ILE A 131 23.08 8.47 -4.41
N SER A 132 22.85 7.94 -3.21
CA SER A 132 22.20 6.64 -3.02
C SER A 132 20.88 6.83 -2.28
N PHE A 133 19.82 6.19 -2.75
CA PHE A 133 18.48 6.26 -2.14
C PHE A 133 18.08 4.91 -1.56
N ALA A 134 17.76 4.88 -0.27
CA ALA A 134 17.07 3.75 0.33
C ALA A 134 15.56 3.93 0.19
N ILE A 135 14.85 2.87 -0.19
CA ILE A 135 13.40 2.90 -0.44
C ILE A 135 12.71 2.13 0.67
N ASN A 136 11.89 2.81 1.48
CA ASN A 136 11.05 2.14 2.46
C ASN A 136 9.61 1.97 1.95
N ASN A 137 9.24 0.75 1.59
CA ASN A 137 7.85 0.41 1.29
C ASN A 137 7.09 0.18 2.59
N ARG A 138 6.15 1.07 2.89
CA ARG A 138 5.31 1.01 4.10
C ARG A 138 3.86 0.71 3.73
N ILE A 139 3.32 -0.40 4.25
CA ILE A 139 1.94 -0.82 4.00
C ILE A 139 1.21 -1.15 5.31
N LYS A 140 -0.12 -1.05 5.29
CA LYS A 140 -0.97 -1.35 6.46
C LYS A 140 -1.10 -2.86 6.69
N LEU A 141 -0.99 -3.28 7.94
CA LEU A 141 -1.25 -4.64 8.44
C LEU A 141 -2.45 -4.61 9.38
N PHE A 142 -3.52 -5.30 9.03
CA PHE A 142 -4.74 -5.39 9.83
C PHE A 142 -4.79 -6.73 10.52
N TYR A 143 -4.72 -6.75 11.85
CA TYR A 143 -5.03 -7.94 12.63
C TYR A 143 -6.54 -8.06 12.78
N ARG A 144 -7.11 -9.15 12.29
CA ARG A 144 -8.55 -9.40 12.29
C ARG A 144 -8.89 -10.57 13.21
N PRO A 145 -9.64 -10.33 14.30
CA PRO A 145 -10.17 -11.40 15.14
C PRO A 145 -11.10 -12.34 14.38
N GLU A 146 -11.07 -13.62 14.76
CA GLU A 146 -11.89 -14.66 14.11
C GLU A 146 -13.38 -14.42 14.32
N SER A 147 -13.76 -13.82 15.45
CA SER A 147 -15.14 -13.42 15.77
C SER A 147 -15.77 -12.48 14.73
N ILE A 148 -14.94 -11.73 13.98
CA ILE A 148 -15.36 -10.78 12.95
C ILE A 148 -14.80 -11.14 11.55
N SER A 149 -14.37 -12.39 11.32
CA SER A 149 -13.74 -12.81 10.06
C SER A 149 -14.72 -13.07 8.90
N ASP A 150 -16.03 -13.09 9.15
CA ASP A 150 -17.05 -13.37 8.11
C ASP A 150 -16.95 -12.34 6.96
N LYS A 151 -16.61 -12.82 5.77
CA LYS A 151 -16.40 -11.99 4.58
C LYS A 151 -17.62 -11.17 4.17
N ARG A 152 -18.84 -11.69 4.37
CA ARG A 152 -20.07 -10.95 4.06
C ARG A 152 -20.23 -9.79 5.03
N LYS A 153 -19.98 -10.00 6.33
CA LYS A 153 -20.00 -8.92 7.32
C LYS A 153 -18.97 -7.83 7.03
N VAL A 154 -17.78 -8.20 6.53
CA VAL A 154 -16.75 -7.26 6.07
C VAL A 154 -17.28 -6.43 4.89
N MET A 155 -17.82 -7.07 3.86
CA MET A 155 -18.36 -6.37 2.69
C MET A 155 -19.54 -5.46 3.05
N ASP A 156 -20.46 -5.96 3.89
CA ASP A 156 -21.62 -5.19 4.38
C ASP A 156 -21.18 -3.97 5.20
N SER A 157 -19.99 -4.01 5.82
CA SER A 157 -19.50 -2.89 6.64
C SER A 157 -19.24 -1.64 5.79
N TYR A 158 -18.87 -1.81 4.53
CA TYR A 158 -18.50 -0.72 3.63
C TYR A 158 -19.65 0.26 3.41
N GLY A 159 -20.89 -0.25 3.36
CA GLY A 159 -22.10 0.56 3.18
C GLY A 159 -22.73 1.08 4.47
N LYS A 160 -22.18 0.75 5.65
CA LYS A 160 -22.76 1.14 6.96
C LYS A 160 -22.28 2.49 7.47
N ILE A 161 -21.35 3.14 6.78
CA ILE A 161 -20.87 4.47 7.17
C ILE A 161 -22.03 5.46 7.11
N THR A 162 -22.12 6.33 8.10
CA THR A 162 -23.10 7.44 8.13
C THR A 162 -22.38 8.78 8.02
N ALA A 163 -23.04 9.78 7.46
CA ALA A 163 -22.51 11.13 7.36
C ALA A 163 -23.44 12.13 8.07
N GLU A 164 -22.87 13.13 8.73
CA GLU A 164 -23.60 14.28 9.27
C GLU A 164 -22.80 15.56 9.05
N GLN A 165 -23.47 16.70 8.82
CA GLN A 165 -22.80 18.00 8.82
C GLN A 165 -22.84 18.63 10.21
N LYS A 166 -21.69 19.13 10.68
CA LYS A 166 -21.57 19.93 11.91
C LYS A 166 -20.73 21.17 11.64
N GLY A 167 -21.40 22.33 11.51
CA GLY A 167 -20.74 23.58 11.11
C GLY A 167 -20.08 23.45 9.75
N ASN A 168 -18.82 23.87 9.65
CA ASN A 168 -18.02 23.81 8.41
C ASN A 168 -17.26 22.48 8.25
N LYS A 169 -17.83 21.38 8.74
CA LYS A 169 -17.27 20.03 8.65
C LYS A 169 -18.35 19.01 8.32
N VAL A 170 -18.00 18.03 7.51
CA VAL A 170 -18.76 16.77 7.41
C VAL A 170 -18.07 15.75 8.31
N ILE A 171 -18.84 15.00 9.07
CA ILE A 171 -18.37 13.93 9.96
C ILE A 171 -18.86 12.61 9.40
N LEU A 172 -17.92 11.76 9.01
CA LEU A 172 -18.19 10.37 8.65
C LEU A 172 -18.04 9.51 9.91
N LYS A 173 -18.97 8.59 10.15
CA LYS A 173 -18.94 7.68 11.30
C LYS A 173 -18.97 6.24 10.82
N ASN A 174 -18.10 5.42 11.40
CA ASN A 174 -18.06 3.99 11.15
C ASN A 174 -18.67 3.25 12.34
N PRO A 175 -19.87 2.64 12.22
CA PRO A 175 -20.49 1.90 13.31
C PRO A 175 -20.03 0.43 13.40
N THR A 176 -18.92 0.06 12.76
CA THR A 176 -18.50 -1.34 12.56
C THR A 176 -17.14 -1.63 13.21
N PRO A 177 -16.80 -2.90 13.48
CA PRO A 177 -15.54 -3.27 14.13
C PRO A 177 -14.31 -3.28 13.20
N TYR A 178 -14.44 -2.75 11.98
CA TYR A 178 -13.41 -2.80 10.93
C TYR A 178 -12.81 -1.43 10.67
N TYR A 179 -11.53 -1.37 10.30
CA TYR A 179 -10.95 -0.18 9.69
C TYR A 179 -11.40 -0.06 8.23
N ILE A 180 -11.97 1.10 7.86
CA ILE A 180 -12.46 1.34 6.51
C ILE A 180 -11.66 2.47 5.87
N THR A 181 -10.85 2.13 4.86
CA THR A 181 -10.08 3.12 4.07
C THR A 181 -10.92 3.61 2.91
N LEU A 182 -11.21 4.92 2.89
CA LEU A 182 -12.01 5.59 1.89
C LEU A 182 -11.13 6.10 0.74
N GLU A 183 -11.67 6.03 -0.47
CA GLU A 183 -11.07 6.56 -1.68
C GLU A 183 -12.11 7.33 -2.50
N LYS A 184 -11.64 8.32 -3.27
CA LYS A 184 -12.47 9.19 -4.12
C LYS A 184 -13.63 9.83 -3.35
N THR A 185 -13.38 10.20 -2.09
CA THR A 185 -14.39 10.78 -1.22
C THR A 185 -14.78 12.17 -1.70
N LYS A 186 -16.08 12.37 -1.95
CA LYS A 186 -16.63 13.62 -2.47
C LYS A 186 -17.81 14.08 -1.61
N VAL A 187 -17.91 15.38 -1.40
CA VAL A 187 -19.10 16.03 -0.80
C VAL A 187 -19.75 16.89 -1.87
N ASN A 188 -21.02 16.66 -2.18
CA ASN A 188 -21.72 17.32 -3.29
C ASN A 188 -20.95 17.27 -4.62
N GLY A 189 -20.28 16.14 -4.91
CA GLY A 189 -19.44 15.97 -6.11
C GLY A 189 -18.06 16.62 -6.05
N ILE A 190 -17.75 17.43 -5.03
CA ILE A 190 -16.45 18.06 -4.84
C ILE A 190 -15.52 17.08 -4.14
N ASN A 191 -14.36 16.78 -4.74
CA ASN A 191 -13.35 15.94 -4.09
C ASN A 191 -12.80 16.64 -2.85
N ILE A 192 -12.97 16.00 -1.70
CA ILE A 192 -12.50 16.50 -0.41
C ILE A 192 -11.23 15.77 0.05
N GLN A 193 -10.85 14.68 -0.62
CA GLN A 193 -9.71 13.86 -0.23
C GLN A 193 -8.38 14.62 -0.40
N GLY A 194 -7.90 15.18 0.70
CA GLY A 194 -6.60 15.86 0.77
C GLY A 194 -5.44 14.88 0.95
N LYS A 195 -4.24 15.28 0.51
CA LYS A 195 -3.01 14.47 0.67
C LYS A 195 -2.48 14.43 2.12
N SER A 196 -2.90 15.38 2.95
CA SER A 196 -2.33 15.58 4.30
C SER A 196 -3.04 14.81 5.42
N GLN A 197 -4.08 14.04 5.10
CA GLN A 197 -4.87 13.29 6.07
C GLN A 197 -5.10 11.87 5.55
N ASP A 198 -5.00 10.86 6.42
CA ASP A 198 -5.42 9.51 6.09
C ASP A 198 -6.95 9.43 6.12
N TYR A 199 -7.55 9.07 4.99
CA TYR A 199 -8.99 8.92 4.85
C TYR A 199 -9.39 7.51 5.29
N MET A 200 -9.15 7.19 6.56
CA MET A 200 -9.47 5.90 7.13
C MET A 200 -10.28 6.08 8.41
N LEU A 201 -11.40 5.38 8.48
CA LEU A 201 -12.22 5.31 9.67
C LEU A 201 -11.75 4.14 10.53
N ALA A 202 -11.40 4.42 11.78
CA ALA A 202 -11.17 3.39 12.79
C ALA A 202 -12.47 2.67 13.16
N PRO A 203 -12.40 1.46 13.75
CA PRO A 203 -13.55 0.78 14.35
C PRO A 203 -14.30 1.70 15.30
N TYR A 204 -15.62 1.81 15.14
CA TYR A 204 -16.47 2.71 15.94
C TYR A 204 -16.06 4.19 15.95
N GLY A 205 -15.17 4.58 15.03
CA GLY A 205 -14.53 5.89 14.98
C GLY A 205 -15.23 6.87 14.04
N THR A 206 -14.67 8.07 13.99
CA THR A 206 -15.16 9.15 13.13
C THR A 206 -14.03 9.82 12.36
N LEU A 207 -14.33 10.31 11.15
CA LEU A 207 -13.44 11.11 10.33
C LEU A 207 -14.10 12.45 10.07
N SER A 208 -13.46 13.54 10.50
CA SER A 208 -13.91 14.90 10.23
C SER A 208 -13.20 15.45 9.00
N VAL A 209 -13.98 15.95 8.04
CA VAL A 209 -13.47 16.53 6.79
C VAL A 209 -13.97 17.98 6.65
N PRO A 210 -13.07 18.96 6.42
CA PRO A 210 -13.49 20.36 6.25
C PRO A 210 -14.39 20.53 5.03
N TYR A 211 -15.50 21.24 5.20
CA TYR A 211 -16.43 21.58 4.12
C TYR A 211 -17.28 22.81 4.47
N SER A 212 -17.11 23.91 3.73
CA SER A 212 -17.71 25.21 4.05
C SER A 212 -19.06 25.50 3.35
N GLY A 213 -19.71 24.49 2.77
CA GLY A 213 -21.01 24.62 2.09
C GLY A 213 -22.12 23.81 2.79
N ASN A 214 -23.35 23.87 2.26
CA ASN A 214 -24.42 22.97 2.69
C ASN A 214 -24.22 21.57 2.07
N ALA A 215 -23.77 20.61 2.87
CA ALA A 215 -23.48 19.26 2.44
C ALA A 215 -24.79 18.45 2.36
N LYS A 216 -25.13 17.94 1.17
CA LYS A 216 -26.36 17.16 0.92
C LYS A 216 -26.10 15.68 0.83
N TYR A 217 -24.94 15.30 0.30
CA TYR A 217 -24.54 13.92 0.15
C TYR A 217 -23.03 13.75 0.15
N VAL A 218 -22.60 12.53 0.46
CA VAL A 218 -21.21 12.06 0.35
C VAL A 218 -21.17 10.85 -0.58
N ASP A 219 -20.28 10.88 -1.56
CA ASP A 219 -19.92 9.72 -2.36
C ASP A 219 -18.53 9.22 -1.96
N TYR A 220 -18.33 7.91 -1.89
CA TYR A 220 -17.01 7.32 -1.64
C TYR A 220 -16.91 5.90 -2.20
N GLN A 221 -15.68 5.46 -2.38
CA GLN A 221 -15.32 4.05 -2.57
C GLN A 221 -14.51 3.58 -1.36
N VAL A 222 -14.43 2.28 -1.15
CA VAL A 222 -13.61 1.64 -0.12
C VAL A 222 -12.50 0.84 -0.78
N ILE A 223 -11.29 0.92 -0.22
CA ILE A 223 -10.22 -0.02 -0.55
C ILE A 223 -10.51 -1.33 0.19
N ASN A 224 -10.72 -2.41 -0.54
CA ASN A 224 -11.02 -3.73 0.02
C ASN A 224 -9.76 -4.44 0.54
N ASP A 225 -9.91 -5.64 1.09
CA ASP A 225 -8.83 -6.44 1.66
C ASP A 225 -7.73 -6.80 0.64
N PHE A 226 -8.05 -6.82 -0.65
CA PHE A 226 -7.13 -7.14 -1.75
C PHE A 226 -6.49 -5.89 -2.38
N GLY A 227 -6.75 -4.70 -1.84
CA GLY A 227 -6.25 -3.44 -2.38
C GLY A 227 -7.03 -2.90 -3.59
N GLY A 228 -8.13 -3.55 -3.97
CA GLY A 228 -9.03 -3.10 -5.03
C GLY A 228 -10.08 -2.11 -4.51
N LYS A 229 -10.76 -1.42 -5.42
CA LYS A 229 -11.81 -0.44 -5.10
C LYS A 229 -13.17 -1.13 -5.10
N SER A 230 -14.01 -0.82 -4.11
CA SER A 230 -15.42 -1.23 -4.10
C SER A 230 -16.23 -0.50 -5.16
N GLU A 231 -17.51 -0.84 -5.26
CA GLU A 231 -18.52 0.04 -5.86
C GLU A 231 -18.57 1.42 -5.17
N ASN A 232 -19.26 2.36 -5.81
CA ASN A 232 -19.46 3.69 -5.23
C ASN A 232 -20.66 3.67 -4.26
N PHE A 233 -20.44 4.12 -3.04
CA PHE A 233 -21.48 4.31 -2.03
C PHE A 233 -21.95 5.75 -2.01
N HIS A 234 -23.25 5.95 -1.81
CA HIS A 234 -23.90 7.26 -1.76
C HIS A 234 -24.63 7.44 -0.43
N LEU A 235 -24.20 8.40 0.38
CA LEU A 235 -24.80 8.75 1.67
C LEU A 235 -25.51 10.08 1.57
N LYS A 236 -26.75 10.15 2.04
CA LYS A 236 -27.42 11.42 2.30
C LYS A 236 -26.99 11.94 3.67
N ILE A 237 -26.81 13.26 3.77
CA ILE A 237 -26.53 14.00 5.01
C ILE A 237 -27.84 14.58 5.54
#